data_AF-A0A9P5JAV6-F1
#
_entry.id   AF-A0A9P5JAV6-F1
#
_cell.length_a   1.000
_cell.length_b   1.000
_cell.length_c   1.000
_cell.angle_alpha   90.00
_cell.angle_beta   90.00
_cell.angle_gamma   90.00
#
_symmetry.space_group_name_H-M   'P 1'
#
loop_
_entity.id
_entity.type
_entity.pdbx_description
1 polymer ?
#
loop_
_entity_poly.entity_id
_entity_poly.type
_entity_poly.pdbx_seq_one_letter_code
_entity_poly.pdbx_strand_id
1 'polypeptide(L)'
;MVHAVERWIEQKKSRTETMRRRAQNQLAPILALPKEVLSEIFLLLRDHNAHVWRESVLAVCAKWRQCAISTPKLWSTIIIDD
;
A
#
# COMPACT_ATOMS: atom_id res chain seq x y z
N MET A 1 -33.01 -1.01 -20.96
CA MET A 1 -32.80 0.40 -20.54
C MET A 1 -32.45 0.51 -19.05
N VAL A 2 -33.18 -0.14 -18.15
CA VAL A 2 -32.93 -0.15 -16.69
C VAL A 2 -31.49 -0.54 -16.30
N HIS A 3 -30.97 -1.67 -16.81
CA HIS A 3 -29.59 -2.10 -16.55
C HIS A 3 -28.48 -1.18 -17.08
N ALA A 4 -28.80 -0.26 -18.01
CA ALA A 4 -27.83 0.73 -18.47
C ALA A 4 -27.73 1.89 -17.47
N VAL A 5 -28.86 2.30 -16.89
CA VAL A 5 -28.92 3.32 -15.84
C VAL A 5 -28.25 2.83 -14.55
N GLU A 6 -28.53 1.60 -14.13
CA GLU A 6 -27.90 0.99 -12.95
C GLU A 6 -26.38 0.93 -13.07
N ARG A 7 -25.86 0.49 -14.24
CA ARG A 7 -24.42 0.48 -14.52
C ARG A 7 -23.80 1.86 -14.48
N TRP A 8 -24.49 2.88 -14.99
CA TRP A 8 -24.02 4.26 -14.95
C TRP A 8 -23.92 4.79 -13.51
N ILE A 9 -24.94 4.52 -12.68
CA ILE A 9 -24.95 4.90 -11.26
C ILE A 9 -23.77 4.23 -10.54
N GLU A 10 -23.55 2.93 -10.77
CA GLU A 10 -22.48 2.17 -10.13
C GLU A 10 -21.08 2.66 -10.54
N GLN A 11 -20.87 2.91 -11.85
CA GLN A 11 -19.61 3.49 -12.33
C GLN A 11 -19.33 4.86 -11.71
N LYS A 12 -20.34 5.72 -11.58
CA LYS A 12 -20.17 7.04 -10.98
C LYS A 12 -19.81 6.95 -9.50
N LYS A 13 -20.47 6.06 -8.75
CA LYS A 13 -20.15 5.79 -7.34
C LYS A 13 -18.72 5.28 -7.18
N SER A 14 -18.33 4.28 -7.96
CA SER A 14 -16.98 3.70 -7.94
C SER A 14 -15.88 4.73 -8.25
N ARG A 15 -16.09 5.61 -9.24
CA ARG A 15 -15.18 6.71 -9.57
C ARG A 15 -15.03 7.70 -8.41
N THR A 16 -16.15 8.12 -7.82
CA THR A 16 -16.16 9.08 -6.70
C THR A 16 -15.43 8.51 -5.49
N GLU A 17 -15.68 7.24 -5.18
CA GLU A 17 -15.01 6.53 -4.08
C GLU A 17 -13.50 6.41 -4.31
N THR A 18 -13.07 6.10 -5.54
CA THR A 18 -11.65 6.06 -5.90
C THR A 18 -10.97 7.42 -5.71
N MET A 19 -11.62 8.51 -6.12
CA MET A 19 -11.10 9.87 -5.93
C MET A 19 -11.00 10.23 -4.44
N ARG A 20 -12.04 9.90 -3.65
CA ARG A 20 -12.06 10.11 -2.20
C ARG A 20 -10.89 9.40 -1.52
N ARG A 21 -10.67 8.12 -1.83
CA ARG A 21 -9.54 7.34 -1.30
C ARG A 21 -8.19 7.94 -1.67
N ARG A 22 -8.02 8.43 -2.90
CA ARG A 22 -6.78 9.11 -3.33
C ARG A 22 -6.54 10.41 -2.58
N ALA A 23 -7.58 11.24 -2.41
CA ALA A 23 -7.47 12.49 -1.65
C ALA A 23 -7.13 12.22 -0.17
N GLN A 24 -7.77 11.23 0.46
CA GLN A 24 -7.44 10.83 1.82
C GLN A 24 -6.00 10.32 1.94
N ASN A 25 -5.55 9.53 0.98
CA ASN A 25 -4.17 9.06 0.94
C ASN A 25 -3.16 10.22 0.77
N GLN A 26 -3.49 11.26 0.00
CA GLN A 26 -2.62 12.44 -0.12
C GLN A 26 -2.49 13.22 1.20
N LEU A 27 -3.51 13.17 2.05
CA LEU A 27 -3.51 13.82 3.36
C LEU A 27 -2.81 12.99 4.45
N ALA A 28 -2.54 11.70 4.20
CA ALA A 28 -1.88 10.85 5.17
C ALA A 28 -0.38 11.21 5.26
N PRO A 29 0.13 11.68 6.42
CA PRO A 29 1.52 12.14 6.55
C PRO A 29 2.55 11.09 6.14
N ILE A 30 2.28 9.81 6.43
CA ILE A 30 3.16 8.69 6.07
C ILE A 30 3.30 8.51 4.55
N LEU A 31 2.31 8.95 3.77
CA LEU A 31 2.35 8.93 2.32
C LEU A 31 3.06 10.16 1.72
N ALA A 32 3.35 11.19 2.52
CA ALA A 32 4.20 12.31 2.11
C ALA A 32 5.70 12.04 2.32
N LEU A 33 6.06 10.96 3.02
CA LEU A 33 7.46 10.63 3.29
C LEU A 33 8.24 10.36 2.00
N PRO A 34 9.52 10.77 1.95
CA PRO A 34 10.48 10.30 0.95
C PRO A 34 10.59 8.78 0.98
N LYS A 35 10.93 8.18 -0.16
CA LYS A 35 11.05 6.72 -0.28
C LYS A 35 12.12 6.17 0.66
N GLU A 36 13.18 6.93 0.90
CA GLU A 36 14.34 6.58 1.72
C GLU A 36 13.91 6.41 3.19
N VAL A 37 13.17 7.40 3.71
CA VAL A 37 12.64 7.36 5.09
C VAL A 37 11.65 6.20 5.24
N LEU A 38 10.79 6.01 4.23
CA LEU A 38 9.81 4.92 4.24
C LEU A 38 10.50 3.54 4.22
N SER A 39 11.58 3.37 3.46
CA SER A 39 12.36 2.14 3.44
C SER A 39 13.07 1.85 4.77
N GLU A 40 13.60 2.87 5.45
CA GLU A 40 14.20 2.69 6.78
C GLU A 40 13.16 2.24 7.82
N ILE A 41 11.94 2.81 7.77
CA ILE A 41 10.84 2.36 8.64
C ILE A 41 10.51 0.88 8.38
N PHE A 42 10.47 0.45 7.12
CA PHE A 42 10.21 -0.96 6.78
C PHE A 42 11.33 -1.88 7.28
N LEU A 43 12.58 -1.44 7.20
CA LEU A 43 13.73 -2.20 7.70
C LEU A 43 13.66 -2.36 9.22
N LEU A 44 13.32 -1.30 9.95
CA LEU A 44 13.08 -1.37 11.39
C LEU A 44 11.96 -2.37 11.71
N LEU A 45 10.84 -2.32 10.98
CA LEU A 45 9.74 -3.26 11.18
C LEU A 45 10.16 -4.72 10.94
N ARG A 46 10.92 -4.98 9.87
CA ARG A 46 11.46 -6.32 9.59
C ARG A 46 12.36 -6.80 10.72
N ASP A 47 13.25 -5.94 11.21
CA ASP A 47 14.23 -6.31 12.24
C ASP A 47 13.55 -6.56 13.59
N HIS A 48 12.44 -5.86 13.88
CA HIS A 48 11.63 -6.08 15.07
C HIS A 48 10.65 -7.24 14.95
N ASN A 49 10.11 -7.51 13.77
CA ASN A 49 9.09 -8.53 13.55
C ASN A 49 9.20 -9.18 12.16
N ALA A 50 10.15 -10.10 12.06
CA ALA A 50 10.56 -10.69 10.80
C ALA A 50 9.48 -11.59 10.14
N HIS A 51 8.48 -12.06 10.90
CA HIS A 51 7.42 -12.94 10.40
C HIS A 51 6.24 -12.18 9.78
N VAL A 52 6.00 -10.92 10.15
CA VAL A 52 4.76 -10.20 9.73
C VAL A 52 5.01 -8.95 8.89
N TRP A 53 6.27 -8.50 8.77
CA TRP A 53 6.57 -7.24 8.09
C TRP A 53 6.12 -7.28 6.62
N ARG A 54 6.19 -8.44 5.97
CA ARG A 54 5.91 -8.60 4.55
C ARG A 54 4.44 -8.34 4.25
N GLU A 55 3.55 -9.00 4.98
CA GLU A 55 2.10 -8.84 4.89
C GLU A 55 1.71 -7.41 5.29
N SER A 56 2.31 -6.92 6.37
CA SER A 56 2.06 -5.58 6.91
C SER A 56 2.46 -4.46 5.95
N VAL A 57 3.50 -4.65 5.13
CA VAL A 57 4.00 -3.60 4.22
C VAL A 57 3.41 -3.75 2.82
N LEU A 58 3.37 -4.97 2.27
CA LEU A 58 2.97 -5.20 0.87
C LEU A 58 1.46 -5.10 0.64
N ALA A 59 0.64 -5.26 1.68
CA ALA A 59 -0.82 -5.20 1.58
C ALA A 59 -1.42 -3.80 1.74
N VAL A 60 -0.65 -2.80 2.21
CA VAL A 60 -1.19 -1.47 2.57
C VAL A 60 -1.63 -0.69 1.32
N CYS A 61 -0.70 -0.40 0.42
CA CYS A 61 -1.00 0.28 -0.84
C CYS A 61 0.07 0.05 -1.90
N ALA A 62 -0.22 0.44 -3.14
CA ALA A 62 0.72 0.31 -4.26
C ALA A 62 2.04 1.07 -4.03
N LYS A 63 2.02 2.25 -3.38
CA LYS A 63 3.23 3.02 -3.06
C LYS A 63 4.14 2.27 -2.09
N TRP A 64 3.58 1.69 -1.03
CA TRP A 64 4.34 0.93 -0.03
C TRP A 64 4.94 -0.33 -0.64
N ARG A 65 4.13 -1.07 -1.41
CA ARG A 65 4.59 -2.23 -2.16
C ARG A 65 5.75 -1.90 -3.09
N GLN A 66 5.62 -0.82 -3.87
CA GLN A 66 6.69 -0.40 -4.79
C GLN A 66 7.98 -0.03 -4.03
N CYS A 67 7.86 0.73 -2.93
CA CYS A 67 9.00 1.09 -2.09
C CYS A 67 9.68 -0.16 -1.51
N ALA A 68 8.93 -1.12 -0.99
CA ALA A 68 9.46 -2.35 -0.43
C ALA A 68 10.14 -3.24 -1.48
N ILE A 69 9.54 -3.41 -2.67
CA ILE A 69 10.15 -4.14 -3.79
C ILE A 69 11.45 -3.45 -4.25
N SER A 70 11.47 -2.12 -4.27
CA SER A 70 12.64 -1.32 -4.66
C SER A 70 13.70 -1.18 -3.55
N THR A 71 13.56 -1.87 -2.41
CA THR A 71 14.51 -1.83 -1.29
C THR A 71 15.16 -3.21 -1.11
N PRO A 72 16.27 -3.51 -1.81
CA PRO A 72 16.89 -4.86 -1.81
C PRO A 72 17.24 -5.37 -0.41
N LYS A 73 17.63 -4.46 0.50
CA LYS A 73 17.99 -4.82 1.88
C LYS A 73 16.84 -5.52 2.59
N LEU A 74 15.56 -5.21 2.33
CA LEU A 74 14.42 -5.91 2.96
C LEU A 74 14.38 -7.40 2.62
N TRP A 75 14.91 -7.78 1.47
CA TRP A 75 14.88 -9.13 0.92
C TRP A 75 16.20 -9.90 1.10
N SER A 76 17.16 -9.35 1.84
CA SER A 76 18.45 -9.99 2.11
C SER A 76 18.33 -11.24 2.99
N THR A 77 17.18 -11.43 3.63
CA THR A 77 16.89 -12.54 4.54
C THR A 77 15.45 -12.96 4.35
N ILE A 78 15.22 -14.25 4.10
CA ILE A 78 13.89 -14.83 3.93
C ILE A 78 13.74 -15.90 5.00
N ILE A 79 12.75 -15.71 5.88
CA ILE A 79 12.32 -16.71 6.86
C ILE A 79 11.16 -17.46 6.21
N ILE A 80 11.22 -18.79 6.26
CA ILE A 80 10.16 -19.69 5.82
C ILE A 80 9.58 -20.25 7.11
N ASP A 81 8.27 -20.09 7.30
CA ASP A 81 7.56 -20.77 8.38
C ASP A 81 7.41 -22.25 7.98
N ASP A 82 7.70 -23.16 8.92
CA ASP A 82 7.61 -24.62 8.73
C ASP A 82 6.18 -25.11 8.44
#